data_AF-A0A0U9HAH8-F1
#
_entry.id   AF-A0A0U9HAH8-F1
#
_cell.length_a   1.000
_cell.length_b   1.000
_cell.length_c   1.000
_cell.angle_alpha   90.00
_cell.angle_beta   90.00
_cell.angle_gamma   90.00
#
_symmetry.space_group_name_H-M   'P 1'
#
loop_
_entity.id
_entity.type
_entity.pdbx_description
1 polymer ?
#
loop_
_entity_poly.entity_id
_entity_poly.type
_entity_poly.pdbx_seq_one_letter_code
_entity_poly.pdbx_strand_id
1 'polypeptide(L)'
;MKQAREYRKRAVQLGGVLIKVGQFLSTRTDFMPQVFINELSGLVDKVPPMPYSYAKSLLEDEWGTEVDQVVDYIDEDSIASASIGEVYAATLKENGEKVAIKVQRYQIEKIFHMDFIALRIVFWILSVFTSFGRKADLKSLYTELITVMDQELNFHQELENALYFQDRFKHYPHIHIPDYYRHLCTEKVLVMEWVDGAKITDIAFMNRNHISVEHTAKRLFEFYADQVLNEGSFHADPHGGNILLQKDGTLSIIDFGMIGTVSNQDIHYFKQIIQNVIMDDYDRVIDVLDDMNFILPHANRAKLKQMIKHTVEMYQNGSFKTLDAHTMEKLKEDIRIFIKDQPIQLSAEYAYLGRAISIVLGILLAVYPDVELDKWVKRKVKKWFGGRRLIESIYKQYAKDTIQPVFSFPKAMLNWLENGEKDREWDKKKQKMKLKHHFLLVLETMLFFLGVFSGSASLLGSNLGSTASIFLMWGSIVCFAGLGLSMISHYRFLRSEQ
;
A
#
# COMPACT_ATOMS: atom_id res chain seq x y z
N MET A 1 3.66 15.95 -1.57
CA MET A 1 2.57 16.03 -2.59
C MET A 1 3.13 16.20 -3.99
N LYS A 2 3.81 17.33 -4.33
CA LYS A 2 4.33 17.55 -5.70
C LYS A 2 5.29 16.45 -6.15
N GLN A 3 6.22 16.03 -5.28
CA GLN A 3 7.19 14.96 -5.57
C GLN A 3 6.53 13.58 -5.74
N ALA A 4 5.56 13.20 -4.90
CA ALA A 4 4.85 11.93 -5.01
C ALA A 4 4.05 11.82 -6.33
N ARG A 5 3.38 12.91 -6.74
CA ARG A 5 2.70 12.98 -8.04
C ARG A 5 3.65 12.94 -9.22
N GLU A 6 4.79 13.63 -9.11
CA GLU A 6 5.83 13.62 -10.13
C GLU A 6 6.41 12.22 -10.30
N TYR A 7 6.67 11.51 -9.21
CA TYR A 7 7.08 10.11 -9.25
C TYR A 7 6.00 9.26 -9.94
N ARG A 8 4.75 9.32 -9.49
CA ARG A 8 3.64 8.55 -10.09
C ARG A 8 3.56 8.78 -11.61
N LYS A 9 3.63 10.04 -12.03
CA LYS A 9 3.59 10.39 -13.46
C LYS A 9 4.77 9.77 -14.22
N ARG A 10 5.98 9.86 -13.68
CA ARG A 10 7.18 9.27 -14.30
C ARG A 10 7.13 7.74 -14.31
N ALA A 11 6.68 7.12 -13.23
CA ALA A 11 6.49 5.68 -13.16
C ALA A 11 5.51 5.19 -14.23
N VAL A 12 4.38 5.87 -14.42
CA VAL A 12 3.41 5.53 -15.48
C VAL A 12 3.99 5.77 -16.88
N GLN A 13 4.77 6.85 -17.07
CA GLN A 13 5.38 7.16 -18.37
C GLN A 13 6.50 6.21 -18.77
N LEU A 14 7.32 5.80 -17.81
CA LEU A 14 8.48 4.93 -18.03
C LEU A 14 8.09 3.44 -17.97
N GLY A 15 6.98 3.11 -17.31
CA GLY A 15 6.51 1.74 -17.17
C GLY A 15 7.46 0.86 -16.35
N GLY A 16 7.27 -0.46 -16.44
CA GLY A 16 8.21 -1.45 -15.93
C GLY A 16 8.55 -1.29 -14.44
N VAL A 17 9.85 -1.24 -14.14
CA VAL A 17 10.44 -1.22 -12.79
C VAL A 17 9.83 -0.15 -11.90
N LEU A 18 9.64 1.07 -12.40
CA LEU A 18 9.24 2.19 -11.56
C LEU A 18 7.79 2.08 -11.08
N ILE A 19 6.92 1.41 -11.83
CA ILE A 19 5.56 1.10 -11.36
C ILE A 19 5.66 0.12 -10.19
N LYS A 20 6.43 -0.95 -10.35
CA LYS A 20 6.60 -2.00 -9.34
C LYS A 20 7.33 -1.52 -8.08
N VAL A 21 8.38 -0.71 -8.23
CA VAL A 21 9.05 -0.04 -7.10
C VAL A 21 8.07 0.87 -6.36
N GLY A 22 7.24 1.62 -7.08
CA GLY A 22 6.20 2.45 -6.46
C GLY A 22 5.19 1.62 -5.68
N GLN A 23 4.76 0.48 -6.23
CA GLN A 23 3.85 -0.47 -5.58
C GLN A 23 4.48 -1.15 -4.36
N PHE A 24 5.76 -1.51 -4.42
CA PHE A 24 6.51 -2.03 -3.28
C PHE A 24 6.64 -0.96 -2.19
N LEU A 25 7.04 0.26 -2.55
CA LEU A 25 7.17 1.34 -1.57
C LEU A 25 5.81 1.72 -0.95
N SER A 26 4.69 1.56 -1.67
CA SER A 26 3.37 1.85 -1.11
C SER A 26 2.93 0.85 -0.03
N THR A 27 3.51 -0.36 0.02
CA THR A 27 3.24 -1.32 1.12
C THR A 27 4.06 -1.02 2.37
N ARG A 28 5.17 -0.29 2.23
CA ARG A 28 6.11 0.02 3.31
C ARG A 28 5.68 1.23 4.12
N THR A 29 4.61 1.05 4.89
CA THR A 29 4.03 2.08 5.77
C THR A 29 4.96 2.54 6.89
N ASP A 30 5.90 1.68 7.27
CA ASP A 30 7.00 1.95 8.19
C ASP A 30 8.06 2.89 7.60
N PHE A 31 8.13 2.98 6.27
CA PHE A 31 9.16 3.71 5.55
C PHE A 31 8.63 4.95 4.81
N MET A 32 7.50 4.83 4.13
CA MET A 32 6.99 5.90 3.26
C MET A 32 6.04 6.85 4.00
N PRO A 33 6.16 8.17 3.81
CA PRO A 33 5.15 9.10 4.29
C PRO A 33 3.78 8.79 3.67
N GLN A 34 2.70 8.96 4.43
CA GLN A 34 1.32 8.68 3.98
C GLN A 34 0.97 9.32 2.63
N VAL A 35 1.51 10.50 2.37
CA VAL A 35 1.35 11.23 1.11
C VAL A 35 1.89 10.46 -0.10
N PHE A 36 2.99 9.74 0.06
CA PHE A 36 3.54 8.89 -0.99
C PHE A 36 2.72 7.61 -1.11
N ILE A 37 2.42 6.93 0.00
CA ILE A 37 1.62 5.71 -0.01
C ILE A 37 0.33 5.93 -0.80
N ASN A 38 -0.44 6.96 -0.49
CA ASN A 38 -1.72 7.21 -1.17
C ASN A 38 -1.57 7.49 -2.68
N GLU A 39 -0.53 8.22 -3.09
CA GLU A 39 -0.31 8.50 -4.51
C GLU A 39 0.20 7.26 -5.26
N LEU A 40 1.01 6.42 -4.60
CA LEU A 40 1.62 5.22 -5.16
C LEU A 40 0.69 3.99 -5.12
N SER A 41 -0.22 3.90 -4.16
CA SER A 41 -1.27 2.85 -4.09
C SER A 41 -2.22 2.91 -5.28
N GLY A 42 -2.32 4.06 -5.95
CA GLY A 42 -3.06 4.22 -7.20
C GLY A 42 -2.25 3.93 -8.47
N LEU A 43 -1.04 3.36 -8.36
CA LEU A 43 -0.29 2.86 -9.51
C LEU A 43 -0.93 1.57 -10.01
N VAL A 44 -1.59 1.68 -11.16
CA VAL A 44 -2.14 0.54 -11.89
C VAL A 44 -1.04 -0.02 -12.77
N ASP A 45 -1.00 -1.34 -12.91
CA ASP A 45 0.00 -2.06 -13.69
C ASP A 45 -0.12 -1.85 -15.22
N LYS A 46 -1.11 -1.06 -15.67
CA LYS A 46 -1.46 -0.93 -17.08
C LYS A 46 -0.51 0.02 -17.82
N VAL A 47 0.21 -0.53 -18.78
CA VAL A 47 1.13 0.19 -19.68
C VAL A 47 0.68 0.02 -21.14
N PRO A 48 1.18 0.85 -22.09
CA PRO A 48 0.91 0.64 -23.51
C PRO A 48 1.49 -0.70 -24.01
N PRO A 49 0.77 -1.41 -24.90
CA PRO A 49 1.22 -2.69 -25.42
C PRO A 49 2.49 -2.54 -26.26
N MET A 50 3.35 -3.56 -26.25
CA MET A 50 4.51 -3.65 -27.14
C MET A 50 4.07 -4.20 -28.50
N PRO A 51 4.82 -3.91 -29.58
CA PRO A 51 4.57 -4.56 -30.87
C PRO A 51 4.62 -6.09 -30.74
N TYR A 52 3.62 -6.78 -31.29
CA TYR A 52 3.50 -8.24 -31.23
C TYR A 52 4.75 -8.98 -31.75
N SER A 53 5.48 -8.40 -32.71
CA SER A 53 6.72 -8.97 -33.22
C SER A 53 7.76 -9.28 -32.13
N TYR A 54 7.81 -8.48 -31.05
CA TYR A 54 8.68 -8.77 -29.92
C TYR A 54 8.20 -9.97 -29.10
N ALA A 55 6.89 -10.08 -28.87
CA ALA A 55 6.30 -11.25 -28.20
C ALA A 55 6.52 -12.52 -29.01
N LYS A 56 6.27 -12.45 -30.33
CA LYS A 56 6.50 -13.56 -31.26
C LYS A 56 7.95 -14.04 -31.20
N SER A 57 8.92 -13.13 -31.35
CA SER A 57 10.34 -13.50 -31.28
C SER A 57 10.70 -14.17 -29.95
N LEU A 58 10.19 -13.66 -28.82
CA LEU A 58 10.45 -14.25 -27.51
C LEU A 58 9.81 -15.64 -27.36
N LEU A 59 8.59 -15.83 -27.87
CA LEU A 59 7.93 -17.14 -27.87
C LEU A 59 8.72 -18.17 -28.69
N GLU A 60 9.21 -17.78 -29.87
CA GLU A 60 10.01 -18.67 -30.73
C GLU A 60 11.35 -19.03 -30.09
N ASP A 61 12.00 -18.06 -29.43
CA ASP A 61 13.25 -18.28 -28.70
C ASP A 61 13.05 -19.24 -27.51
N GLU A 62 11.98 -19.07 -26.72
CA GLU A 62 11.71 -19.86 -25.52
C GLU A 62 11.18 -21.27 -25.85
N TRP A 63 10.39 -21.43 -26.91
CA TRP A 63 9.89 -22.74 -27.34
C TRP A 63 10.84 -23.47 -28.30
N GLY A 64 11.82 -22.79 -28.88
CA GLY A 64 12.77 -23.36 -29.84
C GLY A 64 12.14 -23.77 -31.18
N THR A 65 10.97 -23.23 -31.50
CA THR A 65 10.21 -23.51 -32.73
C THR A 65 9.35 -22.30 -33.09
N GLU A 66 8.89 -22.23 -34.35
CA GLU A 66 7.95 -21.21 -34.79
C GLU A 66 6.63 -21.29 -34.00
N VAL A 67 6.04 -20.12 -33.68
CA VAL A 67 4.77 -20.00 -32.92
C VAL A 67 3.67 -20.83 -33.59
N ASP A 68 3.59 -20.81 -34.91
CA ASP A 68 2.56 -21.49 -35.72
C ASP A 68 2.64 -23.03 -35.64
N GLN A 69 3.71 -23.59 -35.07
CA GLN A 69 3.80 -25.03 -34.77
C GLN A 69 3.16 -25.40 -33.42
N VAL A 70 3.03 -24.44 -32.50
CA VAL A 70 2.49 -24.64 -31.14
C VAL A 70 1.03 -24.20 -31.06
N VAL A 71 0.70 -23.05 -31.65
CA VAL A 71 -0.65 -22.48 -31.65
C VAL A 71 -1.24 -22.46 -33.07
N ASP A 72 -2.54 -22.73 -33.17
CA ASP A 72 -3.30 -22.63 -34.43
C ASP A 72 -3.68 -21.18 -34.74
N TYR A 73 -3.93 -20.40 -33.69
CA TYR A 73 -4.26 -18.98 -33.78
C TYR A 73 -3.79 -18.25 -32.52
N ILE A 74 -3.29 -17.03 -32.69
CA ILE A 74 -2.98 -16.09 -31.61
C ILE A 74 -3.46 -14.71 -32.04
N ASP A 75 -4.20 -14.03 -31.15
CA ASP A 75 -4.58 -12.65 -31.34
C ASP A 75 -3.35 -11.77 -31.15
N GLU A 76 -2.97 -10.99 -32.17
CA GLU A 76 -1.82 -10.08 -32.12
C GLU A 76 -2.07 -8.90 -31.18
N ASP A 77 -3.35 -8.57 -30.93
CA ASP A 77 -3.74 -7.56 -29.95
C ASP A 77 -3.73 -8.17 -28.53
N SER A 78 -2.83 -7.68 -27.67
CA SER A 78 -2.78 -8.11 -26.28
C SER A 78 -4.07 -7.74 -25.55
N ILE A 79 -4.68 -8.69 -24.83
CA ILE A 79 -5.90 -8.46 -24.04
C ILE A 79 -5.59 -7.70 -22.75
N ALA A 80 -4.40 -7.94 -22.20
CA ALA A 80 -3.89 -7.24 -21.04
C ALA A 80 -2.41 -6.92 -21.25
N SER A 81 -2.02 -5.71 -20.87
CA SER A 81 -0.63 -5.27 -20.85
C SER A 81 -0.32 -4.78 -19.44
N ALA A 82 0.54 -5.51 -18.74
CA ALA A 82 1.03 -5.20 -17.41
C ALA A 82 2.49 -4.71 -17.48
N SER A 83 3.06 -4.21 -16.38
CA SER A 83 4.40 -3.61 -16.40
C SER A 83 5.52 -4.58 -16.80
N ILE A 84 5.37 -5.87 -16.52
CA ILE A 84 6.41 -6.90 -16.77
C ILE A 84 6.06 -7.90 -17.88
N GLY A 85 4.80 -7.97 -18.30
CA GLY A 85 4.36 -8.90 -19.33
C GLY A 85 3.03 -8.52 -19.99
N GLU A 86 2.73 -9.20 -21.09
CA GLU A 86 1.52 -9.03 -21.88
C GLU A 86 0.80 -10.36 -22.04
N VAL A 87 -0.52 -10.32 -22.10
CA VAL A 87 -1.35 -11.53 -22.22
C VAL A 87 -2.04 -11.53 -23.57
N TYR A 88 -1.83 -12.60 -24.33
CA TYR A 88 -2.43 -12.86 -25.62
C TYR A 88 -3.42 -14.01 -25.52
N ALA A 89 -4.53 -13.93 -26.26
CA ALA A 89 -5.42 -15.07 -26.43
C ALA A 89 -4.90 -15.92 -27.58
N ALA A 90 -4.86 -17.22 -27.38
CA ALA A 90 -4.47 -18.16 -28.41
C ALA A 90 -5.32 -19.43 -28.36
N THR A 91 -5.20 -20.24 -29.40
CA THR A 91 -5.77 -21.58 -29.51
C THR A 91 -4.64 -22.55 -29.76
N LEU A 92 -4.49 -23.56 -28.89
CA LEU A 92 -3.43 -24.56 -29.01
C LEU A 92 -3.68 -25.46 -30.22
N LYS A 93 -2.60 -25.81 -30.93
CA LYS A 93 -2.67 -26.67 -32.11
C LYS A 93 -2.88 -28.14 -31.77
N GLU A 94 -2.37 -28.58 -30.62
CA GLU A 94 -2.40 -29.99 -30.22
C GLU A 94 -3.81 -30.51 -29.91
N ASN A 95 -4.68 -29.67 -29.35
CA ASN A 95 -5.99 -30.08 -28.85
C ASN A 95 -7.12 -29.08 -29.16
N GLY A 96 -6.82 -27.91 -29.72
CA GLY A 96 -7.80 -26.87 -30.05
C GLY A 96 -8.31 -26.08 -28.83
N GLU A 97 -7.67 -26.22 -27.66
CA GLU A 97 -8.09 -25.51 -26.44
C GLU A 97 -7.69 -24.04 -26.49
N LYS A 98 -8.56 -23.18 -25.93
CA LYS A 98 -8.27 -21.75 -25.80
C LYS A 98 -7.39 -21.50 -24.58
N VAL A 99 -6.37 -20.68 -24.76
CA VAL A 99 -5.38 -20.37 -23.74
C VAL A 99 -5.09 -18.88 -23.65
N ALA A 100 -4.67 -18.46 -22.47
CA ALA A 100 -4.02 -17.18 -22.23
C ALA A 100 -2.50 -17.40 -22.18
N ILE A 101 -1.76 -16.71 -23.04
CA ILE A 101 -0.30 -16.75 -23.10
C ILE A 101 0.23 -15.44 -22.56
N LYS A 102 0.81 -15.48 -21.36
CA LYS A 102 1.50 -14.35 -20.74
C LYS A 102 2.96 -14.39 -21.16
N VAL A 103 3.42 -13.31 -21.79
CA VAL A 103 4.75 -13.16 -22.37
C VAL A 103 5.48 -12.00 -21.71
N GLN A 104 6.70 -12.22 -21.28
CA GLN A 104 7.52 -11.18 -20.65
C GLN A 104 7.81 -10.04 -21.64
N ARG A 105 7.84 -8.79 -21.17
CA ARG A 105 8.17 -7.65 -22.04
C ARG A 105 9.62 -7.70 -22.51
N TYR A 106 9.83 -7.29 -23.76
CA TYR A 106 11.17 -7.21 -24.34
C TYR A 106 12.14 -6.37 -23.48
N GLN A 107 13.33 -6.90 -23.23
CA GLN A 107 14.43 -6.29 -22.47
C GLN A 107 14.10 -5.91 -21.01
N ILE A 108 13.05 -6.47 -20.42
CA ILE A 108 12.66 -6.10 -19.05
C ILE A 108 13.78 -6.39 -18.05
N GLU A 109 14.50 -7.52 -18.16
CA GLU A 109 15.63 -7.86 -17.29
C GLU A 109 16.76 -6.83 -17.36
N LYS A 110 17.10 -6.36 -18.56
CA LYS A 110 18.16 -5.35 -18.75
C LYS A 110 17.75 -4.00 -18.15
N ILE A 111 16.48 -3.62 -18.35
CA ILE A 111 15.90 -2.41 -17.77
C ILE A 111 15.91 -2.51 -16.24
N PHE A 112 15.50 -3.66 -15.69
CA PHE A 112 15.52 -3.95 -14.26
C PHE A 112 16.92 -3.87 -13.68
N HIS A 113 17.92 -4.52 -14.29
CA HIS A 113 19.30 -4.45 -13.81
C HIS A 113 19.88 -3.03 -13.81
N MET A 114 19.65 -2.25 -14.87
CA MET A 114 20.10 -0.85 -14.93
C MET A 114 19.40 0.03 -13.88
N ASP A 115 18.09 -0.15 -13.71
CA ASP A 115 17.30 0.59 -12.73
C ASP A 115 17.64 0.18 -11.28
N PHE A 116 18.01 -1.07 -11.03
CA PHE A 116 18.49 -1.51 -9.72
C PHE A 116 19.83 -0.92 -9.33
N ILE A 117 20.74 -0.70 -10.29
CA ILE A 117 21.99 0.03 -10.05
C ILE A 117 21.67 1.48 -9.67
N ALA A 118 20.74 2.12 -10.39
CA ALA A 118 20.31 3.48 -10.09
C ALA A 118 19.64 3.57 -8.71
N LEU A 119 18.76 2.63 -8.36
CA LEU A 119 18.12 2.56 -7.05
C LEU A 119 19.15 2.33 -5.95
N ARG A 120 20.14 1.46 -6.14
CA ARG A 120 21.23 1.26 -5.17
C ARG A 120 21.96 2.56 -4.86
N ILE A 121 22.22 3.39 -5.88
CA ILE A 121 22.85 4.70 -5.71
C ILE A 121 21.93 5.64 -4.92
N VAL A 122 20.63 5.66 -5.23
CA VAL A 122 19.64 6.48 -4.50
C VAL A 122 19.54 6.08 -3.03
N PHE A 123 19.41 4.78 -2.74
CA PHE A 123 19.37 4.25 -1.38
C PHE A 123 20.66 4.56 -0.61
N TRP A 124 21.82 4.45 -1.27
CA TRP A 124 23.09 4.85 -0.69
C TRP A 124 23.13 6.35 -0.35
N ILE A 125 22.74 7.23 -1.28
CA ILE A 125 22.66 8.69 -1.02
C ILE A 125 21.72 8.99 0.15
N LEU A 126 20.54 8.34 0.20
CA LEU A 126 19.60 8.51 1.30
C LEU A 126 20.22 8.09 2.65
N SER A 127 20.96 6.98 2.67
CA SER A 127 21.62 6.47 3.88
C SER A 127 22.70 7.41 4.44
N VAL A 128 23.47 8.04 3.55
CA VAL A 128 24.61 8.88 3.94
C VAL A 128 24.15 10.30 4.29
N PHE A 129 23.28 10.88 3.48
CA PHE A 129 23.01 12.32 3.50
C PHE A 129 21.74 12.72 4.26
N THR A 130 20.91 11.77 4.72
CA THR A 130 19.66 12.10 5.42
C THR A 130 19.64 11.59 6.86
N SER A 131 19.03 12.35 7.78
CA SER A 131 18.80 11.90 9.16
C SER A 131 17.81 10.73 9.24
N PHE A 132 16.96 10.58 8.23
CA PHE A 132 16.02 9.47 8.06
C PHE A 132 16.74 8.17 7.69
N GLY A 133 17.67 8.20 6.73
CA GLY A 133 18.44 7.03 6.31
C GLY A 133 19.39 6.46 7.37
N ARG A 134 19.69 7.22 8.43
CA ARG A 134 20.43 6.73 9.61
C ARG A 134 19.55 5.98 10.62
N LYS A 135 18.22 6.14 10.54
CA LYS A 135 17.23 5.50 11.43
C LYS A 135 16.53 4.30 10.78
N ALA A 136 16.45 4.27 9.46
CA ALA A 136 15.83 3.20 8.69
C ALA A 136 16.88 2.21 8.15
N ASP A 137 16.56 0.91 8.14
CA ASP A 137 17.41 -0.11 7.50
C ASP A 137 17.21 -0.12 5.98
N LEU A 138 17.81 0.87 5.32
CA LEU A 138 17.77 1.03 3.86
C LEU A 138 18.42 -0.13 3.11
N LYS A 139 19.37 -0.84 3.74
CA LYS A 139 20.03 -1.99 3.13
C LYS A 139 19.06 -3.17 3.05
N SER A 140 18.38 -3.47 4.17
CA SER A 140 17.35 -4.51 4.20
C SER A 140 16.22 -4.20 3.22
N LEU A 141 15.74 -2.95 3.20
CA LEU A 141 14.68 -2.52 2.28
C LEU A 141 15.07 -2.68 0.81
N TYR A 142 16.34 -2.38 0.46
CA TYR A 142 16.84 -2.59 -0.90
C TYR A 142 16.92 -4.08 -1.25
N THR A 143 17.48 -4.92 -0.37
CA THR A 143 17.56 -6.37 -0.60
C THR A 143 16.18 -6.99 -0.79
N GLU A 144 15.21 -6.56 0.02
CA GLU A 144 13.82 -6.99 -0.08
C GLU A 144 13.20 -6.57 -1.43
N LEU A 145 13.39 -5.32 -1.84
CA LEU A 145 12.92 -4.84 -3.15
C LEU A 145 13.49 -5.68 -4.29
N ILE A 146 14.79 -5.95 -4.31
CA ILE A 146 15.40 -6.79 -5.35
C ILE A 146 14.78 -8.19 -5.35
N THR A 147 14.63 -8.79 -4.18
CA THR A 147 14.07 -10.14 -4.04
C THR A 147 12.65 -10.22 -4.59
N VAL A 148 11.79 -9.26 -4.23
CA VAL A 148 10.39 -9.20 -4.71
C VAL A 148 10.34 -9.01 -6.22
N MET A 149 11.22 -8.18 -6.77
CA MET A 149 11.23 -7.89 -8.20
C MET A 149 11.80 -9.04 -9.03
N ASP A 150 12.82 -9.74 -8.54
CA ASP A 150 13.37 -10.92 -9.20
C ASP A 150 12.33 -12.07 -9.22
N GLN A 151 11.55 -12.22 -8.14
CA GLN A 151 10.44 -13.17 -8.09
C GLN A 151 9.35 -12.84 -9.12
N GLU A 152 9.04 -11.57 -9.31
CA GLU A 152 8.05 -11.13 -10.29
C GLU A 152 8.49 -11.36 -11.75
N LEU A 153 9.80 -11.31 -12.05
CA LEU A 153 10.29 -11.53 -13.40
C LEU A 153 10.30 -13.00 -13.83
N ASN A 154 10.16 -13.94 -12.89
CA ASN A 154 10.23 -15.37 -13.17
C ASN A 154 8.83 -16.01 -13.17
N PHE A 155 8.27 -16.23 -14.36
CA PHE A 155 6.96 -16.86 -14.51
C PHE A 155 6.93 -18.34 -14.10
N HIS A 156 8.08 -19.00 -13.96
CA HIS A 156 8.13 -20.33 -13.36
C HIS A 156 7.69 -20.29 -11.89
N GLN A 157 8.05 -19.23 -11.15
CA GLN A 157 7.61 -19.06 -9.78
C GLN A 157 6.08 -18.86 -9.69
N GLU A 158 5.51 -18.08 -10.61
CA GLU A 158 4.07 -17.89 -10.71
C GLU A 158 3.33 -19.21 -11.02
N LEU A 159 3.88 -20.03 -11.93
CA LEU A 159 3.38 -21.38 -12.20
C LEU A 159 3.36 -22.24 -10.93
N GLU A 160 4.49 -22.35 -10.22
CA GLU A 160 4.58 -23.17 -9.00
C GLU A 160 3.61 -22.67 -7.91
N ASN A 161 3.47 -21.35 -7.77
CA ASN A 161 2.49 -20.75 -6.87
C ASN A 161 1.06 -21.17 -7.26
N ALA A 162 0.71 -21.05 -8.54
CA ALA A 162 -0.62 -21.40 -9.01
C ALA A 162 -0.93 -22.89 -8.79
N LEU A 163 0.05 -23.79 -9.06
CA LEU A 163 -0.07 -25.22 -8.80
C LEU A 163 -0.28 -25.54 -7.31
N TYR A 164 0.40 -24.83 -6.42
CA TYR A 164 0.18 -24.93 -4.98
C TYR A 164 -1.27 -24.56 -4.62
N PHE A 165 -1.79 -23.46 -5.16
CA PHE A 165 -3.16 -23.03 -4.92
C PHE A 165 -4.19 -23.98 -5.55
N GLN A 166 -3.92 -24.53 -6.74
CA GLN A 166 -4.75 -25.57 -7.37
C GLN A 166 -4.89 -26.78 -6.43
N ASP A 167 -3.79 -27.31 -5.89
CA ASP A 167 -3.85 -28.45 -4.97
C ASP A 167 -4.56 -28.11 -3.65
N ARG A 168 -4.26 -26.93 -3.08
CA ARG A 168 -4.88 -26.45 -1.83
C ARG A 168 -6.40 -26.31 -1.95
N PHE A 169 -6.89 -25.86 -3.11
CA PHE A 169 -8.31 -25.55 -3.31
C PHE A 169 -9.07 -26.54 -4.22
N LYS A 170 -8.47 -27.67 -4.63
CA LYS A 170 -9.09 -28.68 -5.50
C LYS A 170 -10.44 -29.24 -5.04
N HIS A 171 -10.74 -29.15 -3.75
CA HIS A 171 -12.00 -29.63 -3.15
C HIS A 171 -13.04 -28.52 -2.92
N TYR A 172 -12.78 -27.31 -3.40
CA TYR A 172 -13.69 -26.16 -3.29
C TYR A 172 -14.38 -25.91 -4.64
N PRO A 173 -15.60 -26.44 -4.87
CA PRO A 173 -16.23 -26.49 -6.19
C PRO A 173 -16.63 -25.12 -6.78
N HIS A 174 -16.50 -24.04 -6.00
CA HIS A 174 -16.84 -22.68 -6.43
C HIS A 174 -15.61 -21.77 -6.54
N ILE A 175 -14.42 -22.33 -6.35
CA ILE A 175 -13.13 -21.68 -6.60
C ILE A 175 -12.50 -22.44 -7.75
N HIS A 176 -12.22 -21.73 -8.83
CA HIS A 176 -11.52 -22.25 -9.99
C HIS A 176 -10.16 -21.57 -10.10
N ILE A 177 -9.15 -22.37 -10.37
CA ILE A 177 -7.80 -21.90 -10.64
C ILE A 177 -7.43 -22.52 -11.99
N PRO A 178 -7.10 -21.71 -13.01
CA PRO A 178 -6.89 -22.17 -14.38
C PRO A 178 -5.90 -23.33 -14.44
N ASP A 179 -6.11 -24.26 -15.35
CA ASP A 179 -5.09 -25.26 -15.67
C ASP A 179 -3.91 -24.62 -16.42
N TYR A 180 -2.71 -25.16 -16.20
CA TYR A 180 -1.47 -24.66 -16.80
C TYR A 180 -0.82 -25.68 -17.72
N TYR A 181 -0.41 -25.25 -18.90
CA TYR A 181 0.23 -26.09 -19.91
C TYR A 181 1.74 -26.10 -19.66
N ARG A 182 2.15 -26.84 -18.62
CA ARG A 182 3.51 -26.79 -18.06
C ARG A 182 4.64 -26.95 -19.08
N HIS A 183 4.42 -27.74 -20.12
CA HIS A 183 5.41 -28.00 -21.17
C HIS A 183 5.64 -26.80 -22.11
N LEU A 184 4.75 -25.81 -22.09
CA LEU A 184 4.86 -24.54 -22.82
C LEU A 184 5.27 -23.37 -21.92
N CYS A 185 5.34 -23.59 -20.60
CA CYS A 185 5.75 -22.58 -19.64
C CYS A 185 7.27 -22.57 -19.47
N THR A 186 7.84 -21.37 -19.42
CA THR A 186 9.26 -21.10 -19.17
C THR A 186 9.40 -20.00 -18.13
N GLU A 187 10.63 -19.50 -17.88
CA GLU A 187 10.83 -18.35 -17.00
C GLU A 187 10.19 -17.06 -17.56
N LYS A 188 9.96 -16.99 -18.88
CA LYS A 188 9.47 -15.79 -19.59
C LYS A 188 8.12 -15.96 -20.28
N VAL A 189 7.60 -17.18 -20.31
CA VAL A 189 6.31 -17.50 -20.92
C VAL A 189 5.47 -18.31 -19.93
N LEU A 190 4.22 -17.91 -19.70
CA LEU A 190 3.25 -18.66 -18.90
C LEU A 190 2.02 -18.93 -19.75
N VAL A 191 1.66 -20.20 -19.91
CA VAL A 191 0.49 -20.62 -20.69
C VAL A 191 -0.52 -21.27 -19.77
N MET A 192 -1.73 -20.69 -19.73
CA MET A 192 -2.82 -21.16 -18.88
C MET A 192 -4.14 -21.23 -19.64
N GLU A 193 -5.08 -21.99 -19.10
CA GLU A 193 -6.45 -22.10 -19.58
C GLU A 193 -7.08 -20.71 -19.74
N TRP A 194 -7.80 -20.52 -20.84
CA TRP A 194 -8.61 -19.33 -21.03
C TRP A 194 -9.84 -19.36 -20.12
N VAL A 195 -9.93 -18.38 -19.22
CA VAL A 195 -11.10 -18.24 -18.34
C VAL A 195 -12.08 -17.20 -18.87
N ASP A 196 -13.27 -17.65 -19.24
CA ASP A 196 -14.39 -16.77 -19.59
C ASP A 196 -15.11 -16.25 -18.33
N GLY A 197 -14.96 -14.96 -18.02
CA GLY A 197 -15.63 -14.33 -16.89
C GLY A 197 -15.62 -12.80 -16.93
N ALA A 198 -16.40 -12.19 -16.04
CA ALA A 198 -16.36 -10.75 -15.79
C ALA A 198 -15.61 -10.47 -14.49
N LYS A 199 -15.10 -9.24 -14.29
CA LYS A 199 -14.50 -8.87 -13.01
C LYS A 199 -15.48 -9.07 -11.85
N ILE A 200 -15.00 -9.50 -10.68
CA ILE A 200 -15.85 -9.70 -9.50
C ILE A 200 -16.65 -8.46 -9.08
N THR A 201 -16.21 -7.26 -9.46
CA THR A 201 -16.92 -6.01 -9.18
C THR A 201 -18.01 -5.65 -10.20
N ASP A 202 -18.22 -6.45 -11.26
CA ASP A 202 -19.24 -6.22 -12.28
C ASP A 202 -20.63 -6.69 -11.81
N ILE A 203 -21.33 -5.81 -11.09
CA ILE A 203 -22.69 -6.05 -10.61
C ILE A 203 -23.69 -6.24 -11.77
N ALA A 204 -23.46 -5.59 -12.92
CA ALA A 204 -24.33 -5.74 -14.08
C ALA A 204 -24.23 -7.16 -14.65
N PHE A 205 -23.03 -7.74 -14.70
CA PHE A 205 -22.84 -9.14 -15.06
C PHE A 205 -23.52 -10.09 -14.08
N MET A 206 -23.42 -9.84 -12.76
CA MET A 206 -24.11 -10.65 -11.76
C MET A 206 -25.63 -10.65 -11.97
N ASN A 207 -26.22 -9.47 -12.16
CA ASN A 207 -27.66 -9.34 -12.38
C ASN A 207 -28.12 -10.05 -13.66
N ARG A 208 -27.37 -9.91 -14.76
CA ARG A 208 -27.70 -10.57 -16.05
C ARG A 208 -27.64 -12.09 -15.97
N ASN A 209 -26.75 -12.66 -15.15
CA ASN A 209 -26.58 -14.10 -14.98
C ASN A 209 -27.27 -14.65 -13.72
N HIS A 210 -28.10 -13.84 -13.03
CA HIS A 210 -28.80 -14.22 -11.80
C HIS A 210 -27.88 -14.72 -10.67
N ILE A 211 -26.68 -14.16 -10.56
CA ILE A 211 -25.69 -14.51 -9.53
C ILE A 211 -25.97 -13.70 -8.26
N SER A 212 -26.04 -14.39 -7.11
CA SER A 212 -26.25 -13.75 -5.80
C SER A 212 -24.98 -13.03 -5.32
N VAL A 213 -25.08 -11.72 -5.09
CA VAL A 213 -24.00 -10.89 -4.51
C VAL A 213 -23.56 -11.40 -3.14
N GLU A 214 -24.51 -11.88 -2.31
CA GLU A 214 -24.21 -12.41 -0.98
C GLU A 214 -23.41 -13.70 -1.09
N HIS A 215 -23.82 -14.63 -1.97
CA HIS A 215 -23.10 -15.89 -2.16
C HIS A 215 -21.70 -15.67 -2.71
N THR A 216 -21.54 -14.75 -3.68
CA THR A 216 -20.25 -14.36 -4.23
C THR A 216 -19.34 -13.79 -3.14
N ALA A 217 -19.83 -12.82 -2.37
CA ALA A 217 -19.07 -12.22 -1.27
C ALA A 217 -18.69 -13.27 -0.22
N LYS A 218 -19.60 -14.21 0.10
CA LYS A 218 -19.33 -15.27 1.08
C LYS A 218 -18.27 -16.24 0.59
N ARG A 219 -18.31 -16.65 -0.69
CA ARG A 219 -17.28 -17.51 -1.30
C ARG A 219 -15.90 -16.83 -1.26
N LEU A 220 -15.85 -15.55 -1.62
CA LEU A 220 -14.62 -14.75 -1.55
C LEU A 220 -14.07 -14.67 -0.13
N PHE A 221 -14.94 -14.37 0.85
CA PHE A 221 -14.57 -14.33 2.26
C PHE A 221 -14.04 -15.68 2.74
N GLU A 222 -14.70 -16.78 2.41
CA GLU A 222 -14.31 -18.12 2.86
C GLU A 222 -12.96 -18.55 2.28
N PHE A 223 -12.70 -18.22 1.01
CA PHE A 223 -11.44 -18.46 0.31
C PHE A 223 -10.25 -17.74 0.95
N TYR A 224 -10.34 -16.42 1.15
CA TYR A 224 -9.25 -15.65 1.76
C TYR A 224 -9.12 -15.91 3.27
N ALA A 225 -10.22 -16.11 3.98
CA ALA A 225 -10.15 -16.45 5.40
C ALA A 225 -9.48 -17.81 5.65
N ASP A 226 -9.54 -18.76 4.71
CA ASP A 226 -8.77 -19.99 4.81
C ASP A 226 -7.25 -19.72 4.78
N GLN A 227 -6.81 -18.89 3.84
CA GLN A 227 -5.40 -18.56 3.63
C GLN A 227 -4.77 -17.83 4.81
N VAL A 228 -5.54 -16.96 5.48
CA VAL A 228 -5.05 -16.19 6.64
C VAL A 228 -5.02 -17.05 7.92
N LEU A 229 -5.98 -17.96 8.08
CA LEU A 229 -6.17 -18.69 9.33
C LEU A 229 -5.47 -20.04 9.36
N ASN A 230 -5.12 -20.62 8.21
CA ASN A 230 -4.44 -21.90 8.15
C ASN A 230 -3.03 -21.72 7.59
N GLU A 231 -2.10 -22.54 8.08
CA GLU A 231 -0.72 -22.57 7.61
C GLU A 231 -0.64 -22.70 6.08
N GLY A 232 0.40 -22.09 5.50
CA GLY A 232 0.76 -22.17 4.10
C GLY A 232 0.75 -20.82 3.41
N SER A 233 0.69 -20.83 2.08
CA SER A 233 0.76 -19.59 1.30
C SER A 233 -0.60 -18.90 1.20
N PHE A 234 -0.57 -17.57 1.22
CA PHE A 234 -1.71 -16.70 0.96
C PHE A 234 -1.45 -15.82 -0.27
N HIS A 235 -2.51 -15.49 -1.00
CA HIS A 235 -2.44 -14.63 -2.16
C HIS A 235 -2.34 -13.16 -1.72
N ALA A 236 -1.21 -12.53 -2.03
CA ALA A 236 -0.82 -11.26 -1.45
C ALA A 236 -1.30 -10.04 -2.25
N ASP A 237 -1.71 -10.21 -3.52
CA ASP A 237 -2.29 -9.12 -4.33
C ASP A 237 -3.69 -9.44 -4.90
N PRO A 238 -4.71 -9.59 -4.03
CA PRO A 238 -6.06 -10.04 -4.40
C PRO A 238 -6.91 -8.97 -5.10
N HIS A 239 -6.33 -8.17 -5.98
CA HIS A 239 -7.04 -7.07 -6.60
C HIS A 239 -8.22 -7.53 -7.46
N GLY A 240 -9.27 -6.72 -7.58
CA GLY A 240 -10.51 -7.12 -8.27
C GLY A 240 -10.36 -7.47 -9.75
N GLY A 241 -9.22 -7.12 -10.38
CA GLY A 241 -8.88 -7.55 -11.74
C GLY A 241 -8.39 -8.99 -11.88
N ASN A 242 -7.89 -9.62 -10.80
CA ASN A 242 -7.33 -10.98 -10.79
C ASN A 242 -8.37 -12.03 -10.36
N ILE A 243 -9.60 -11.57 -10.11
CA ILE A 243 -10.71 -12.39 -9.65
C ILE A 243 -11.84 -12.22 -10.66
N LEU A 244 -12.03 -13.24 -11.48
CA LEU A 244 -13.10 -13.32 -12.45
C LEU A 244 -14.28 -14.09 -11.89
N LEU A 245 -15.47 -13.69 -12.31
CA LEU A 245 -16.74 -14.34 -12.02
C LEU A 245 -17.25 -14.98 -13.31
N GLN A 246 -17.37 -16.30 -13.27
CA GLN A 246 -17.94 -17.07 -14.37
C GLN A 246 -19.49 -16.99 -14.36
N LYS A 247 -20.12 -17.39 -15.47
CA LYS A 247 -21.58 -17.30 -15.64
C LYS A 247 -22.39 -18.13 -14.63
N ASP A 248 -21.79 -19.19 -14.08
CA ASP A 248 -22.37 -20.06 -13.05
C ASP A 248 -22.14 -19.52 -11.61
N GLY A 249 -21.42 -18.40 -11.48
CA GLY A 249 -21.04 -17.80 -10.21
C GLY A 249 -19.75 -18.37 -9.59
N THR A 250 -19.01 -19.22 -10.30
CA THR A 250 -17.69 -19.70 -9.87
C THR A 250 -16.67 -18.54 -9.88
N LEU A 251 -15.83 -18.48 -8.84
CA LEU A 251 -14.76 -17.49 -8.72
C LEU A 251 -13.47 -18.07 -9.31
N SER A 252 -12.97 -17.46 -10.38
CA SER A 252 -11.70 -17.83 -11.00
C SER A 252 -10.59 -16.87 -10.59
N ILE A 253 -9.48 -17.40 -10.06
CA ILE A 253 -8.33 -16.61 -9.64
C ILE A 253 -7.22 -16.85 -10.68
N ILE A 254 -6.78 -15.80 -11.37
CA ILE A 254 -5.99 -15.92 -12.61
C ILE A 254 -4.55 -15.40 -12.50
N ASP A 255 -4.13 -14.95 -11.32
CA ASP A 255 -2.80 -14.40 -11.09
C ASP A 255 -2.31 -14.86 -9.72
N PHE A 256 -1.07 -15.36 -9.67
CA PHE A 256 -0.39 -15.81 -8.46
C PHE A 256 1.06 -15.28 -8.40
N GLY A 257 1.32 -14.14 -9.06
CA GLY A 257 2.62 -13.51 -9.10
C GLY A 257 3.10 -13.01 -7.74
N MET A 258 2.17 -12.68 -6.83
CA MET A 258 2.51 -12.26 -5.47
C MET A 258 1.80 -13.12 -4.42
N ILE A 259 2.59 -13.89 -3.69
CA ILE A 259 2.15 -14.70 -2.55
C ILE A 259 2.96 -14.35 -1.31
N GLY A 260 2.37 -14.51 -0.13
CA GLY A 260 3.08 -14.54 1.14
C GLY A 260 2.89 -15.88 1.82
N THR A 261 3.55 -16.10 2.95
CA THR A 261 3.40 -17.33 3.74
C THR A 261 2.96 -17.02 5.15
N VAL A 262 2.20 -17.94 5.74
CA VAL A 262 1.85 -17.95 7.15
C VAL A 262 2.30 -19.27 7.73
N SER A 263 3.27 -19.23 8.64
CA SER A 263 3.78 -20.41 9.33
C SER A 263 2.84 -20.88 10.43
N ASN A 264 2.98 -22.12 10.89
CA ASN A 264 2.29 -22.58 12.10
C ASN A 264 2.58 -21.71 13.34
N GLN A 265 3.76 -21.11 13.42
CA GLN A 265 4.12 -20.21 14.51
C GLN A 265 3.32 -18.91 14.44
N ASP A 266 3.12 -18.36 13.23
CA ASP A 266 2.29 -17.17 13.01
C ASP A 266 0.84 -17.44 13.42
N ILE A 267 0.30 -18.59 13.03
CA ILE A 267 -1.04 -19.04 13.44
C ILE A 267 -1.14 -19.12 14.97
N HIS A 268 -0.10 -19.63 15.62
CA HIS A 268 -0.05 -19.68 17.08
C HIS A 268 -0.06 -18.27 17.71
N TYR A 269 0.76 -17.34 17.20
CA TYR A 269 0.78 -15.97 17.68
C TYR A 269 -0.54 -15.24 17.45
N PHE A 270 -1.15 -15.37 16.28
CA PHE A 270 -2.47 -14.80 15.98
C PHE A 270 -3.54 -15.32 16.95
N LYS A 271 -3.51 -16.63 17.26
CA LYS A 271 -4.41 -17.21 18.27
C LYS A 271 -4.20 -16.59 19.64
N GLN A 272 -2.94 -16.44 20.07
CA GLN A 272 -2.62 -15.85 21.37
C GLN A 272 -3.04 -14.38 21.45
N ILE A 273 -2.77 -13.56 20.43
CA ILE A 273 -3.19 -12.16 20.39
C ILE A 273 -4.71 -12.06 20.56
N ILE A 274 -5.47 -12.84 19.78
CA ILE A 274 -6.94 -12.81 19.85
C ILE A 274 -7.44 -13.28 21.22
N GLN A 275 -6.87 -14.35 21.78
CA GLN A 275 -7.23 -14.85 23.11
C GLN A 275 -6.97 -13.83 24.21
N ASN A 276 -5.78 -13.23 24.22
CA ASN A 276 -5.39 -12.29 25.25
C ASN A 276 -6.15 -10.96 25.15
N VAL A 277 -6.49 -10.50 23.93
CA VAL A 277 -7.40 -9.34 23.74
C VAL A 277 -8.80 -9.64 24.30
N ILE A 278 -9.33 -10.86 24.09
CA ILE A 278 -10.64 -11.25 24.65
C ILE A 278 -10.62 -11.35 26.18
N MET A 279 -9.48 -11.73 26.76
CA MET A 279 -9.27 -11.85 28.21
C MET A 279 -8.89 -10.52 28.89
N ASP A 280 -8.80 -9.42 28.14
CA ASP A 280 -8.25 -8.13 28.59
C ASP A 280 -6.82 -8.23 29.19
N ASP A 281 -6.06 -9.26 28.80
CA ASP A 281 -4.67 -9.49 29.21
C ASP A 281 -3.70 -8.82 28.22
N TYR A 282 -3.66 -7.48 28.28
CA TYR A 282 -2.82 -6.68 27.39
C TYR A 282 -1.32 -6.80 27.70
N ASP A 283 -0.92 -7.34 28.86
CA ASP A 283 0.51 -7.64 29.12
C ASP A 283 0.97 -8.76 28.20
N ARG A 284 0.22 -9.87 28.15
CA ARG A 284 0.52 -10.97 27.23
C ARG A 284 0.42 -10.59 25.77
N VAL A 285 -0.48 -9.68 25.39
CA VAL A 285 -0.51 -9.14 24.02
C VAL A 285 0.83 -8.50 23.66
N ILE A 286 1.43 -7.74 24.58
CA ILE A 286 2.73 -7.10 24.35
C ILE A 286 3.85 -8.12 24.28
N ASP A 287 3.82 -9.14 25.14
CA ASP A 287 4.82 -10.22 25.11
C ASP A 287 4.78 -10.98 23.78
N VAL A 288 3.59 -11.31 23.27
CA VAL A 288 3.45 -11.97 21.96
C VAL A 288 3.94 -11.07 20.81
N LEU A 289 3.66 -9.76 20.85
CA LEU A 289 4.18 -8.83 19.85
C LEU A 289 5.71 -8.71 19.90
N ASP A 290 6.31 -8.87 21.08
CA ASP A 290 7.76 -8.94 21.26
C ASP A 290 8.35 -10.24 20.71
N ASP A 291 7.71 -11.37 20.96
CA ASP A 291 8.09 -12.69 20.41
C ASP A 291 8.02 -12.73 18.88
N MET A 292 7.14 -11.91 18.29
CA MET A 292 7.05 -11.67 16.84
C MET A 292 8.11 -10.69 16.31
N ASN A 293 8.99 -10.16 17.17
CA ASN A 293 9.97 -9.10 16.88
C ASN A 293 9.34 -7.81 16.35
N PHE A 294 8.08 -7.51 16.69
CA PHE A 294 7.43 -6.28 16.24
C PHE A 294 7.82 -5.07 17.07
N ILE A 295 8.33 -5.29 18.29
CA ILE A 295 8.68 -4.24 19.24
C ILE A 295 10.19 -4.02 19.18
N LEU A 296 10.62 -2.82 18.78
CA LEU A 296 12.05 -2.51 18.79
C LEU A 296 12.58 -2.33 20.23
N PRO A 297 13.88 -2.60 20.50
CA PRO A 297 14.43 -2.64 21.86
C PRO A 297 14.28 -1.36 22.70
N HIS A 298 14.04 -0.22 22.05
CA HIS A 298 13.89 1.10 22.67
C HIS A 298 12.43 1.54 22.79
N ALA A 299 11.47 0.67 22.46
CA ALA A 299 10.04 0.95 22.59
C ALA A 299 9.62 1.07 24.06
N ASN A 300 8.69 2.00 24.34
CA ASN A 300 8.04 2.08 25.64
C ASN A 300 6.85 1.09 25.69
N ARG A 301 7.10 -0.11 26.21
CA ARG A 301 6.08 -1.18 26.36
C ARG A 301 4.82 -0.72 27.10
N ALA A 302 4.96 0.08 28.16
CA ALA A 302 3.83 0.55 28.95
C ALA A 302 2.91 1.47 28.14
N LYS A 303 3.50 2.37 27.34
CA LYS A 303 2.75 3.25 26.44
C LYS A 303 2.05 2.47 25.32
N LEU A 304 2.73 1.46 24.76
CA LEU A 304 2.15 0.57 23.75
C LEU A 304 0.95 -0.21 24.30
N LYS A 305 1.08 -0.78 25.50
CA LYS A 305 -0.01 -1.48 26.21
C LYS A 305 -1.24 -0.58 26.38
N GLN A 306 -1.03 0.62 26.91
CA GLN A 306 -2.12 1.58 27.16
C GLN A 306 -2.84 1.95 25.86
N MET A 307 -2.10 2.07 24.76
CA MET A 307 -2.66 2.38 23.45
C MET A 307 -3.48 1.24 22.88
N ILE A 308 -2.98 0.01 22.88
CA ILE A 308 -3.72 -1.16 22.39
C ILE A 308 -5.02 -1.31 23.19
N LYS A 309 -4.93 -1.22 24.52
CA LYS A 309 -6.08 -1.25 25.42
C LYS A 309 -7.11 -0.17 25.06
N HIS A 310 -6.68 1.09 24.98
CA HIS A 310 -7.58 2.20 24.65
C HIS A 310 -8.21 2.04 23.25
N THR A 311 -7.44 1.58 22.27
CA THR A 311 -7.93 1.29 20.92
C THR A 311 -9.04 0.24 20.98
N VAL A 312 -8.80 -0.88 21.66
CA VAL A 312 -9.75 -1.98 21.80
C VAL A 312 -11.04 -1.52 22.51
N GLU A 313 -10.92 -0.82 23.64
CA GLU A 313 -12.04 -0.29 24.43
C GLU A 313 -12.92 0.70 23.62
N MET A 314 -12.31 1.60 22.85
CA MET A 314 -13.06 2.54 22.00
C MET A 314 -13.91 1.82 20.94
N TYR A 315 -13.42 0.70 20.41
CA TYR A 315 -14.19 -0.12 19.46
C TYR A 315 -15.33 -0.87 20.14
N GLN A 316 -15.10 -1.45 21.32
CA GLN A 316 -16.14 -2.18 22.07
C GLN A 316 -17.35 -1.30 22.40
N ASN A 317 -17.10 -0.03 22.73
CA ASN A 317 -18.16 0.90 23.10
C ASN A 317 -18.95 1.45 21.91
N GLY A 318 -18.71 0.95 20.68
CA GLY A 318 -19.37 1.42 19.46
C GLY A 318 -19.07 2.88 19.12
N SER A 319 -18.08 3.47 19.80
CA SER A 319 -17.86 4.92 19.84
C SER A 319 -17.49 5.48 18.47
N PHE A 320 -17.05 4.65 17.51
CA PHE A 320 -16.79 5.05 16.12
C PHE A 320 -18.01 5.53 15.34
N LYS A 321 -19.22 5.09 15.71
CA LYS A 321 -20.46 5.61 15.10
C LYS A 321 -20.87 6.98 15.66
N THR A 322 -20.29 7.39 16.79
CA THR A 322 -20.64 8.59 17.56
C THR A 322 -19.37 9.36 17.99
N LEU A 323 -18.35 9.41 17.12
CA LEU A 323 -17.15 10.16 17.46
C LEU A 323 -17.44 11.66 17.40
N ASP A 324 -17.27 12.34 18.52
CA ASP A 324 -17.02 13.78 18.49
C ASP A 324 -15.67 14.06 17.82
N ALA A 325 -15.52 15.26 17.25
CA ALA A 325 -14.30 15.65 16.55
C ALA A 325 -13.05 15.58 17.44
N HIS A 326 -13.24 15.69 18.76
CA HIS A 326 -12.18 15.82 19.75
C HIS A 326 -11.55 14.47 20.13
N THR A 327 -12.35 13.41 20.27
CA THR A 327 -11.87 12.04 20.48
C THR A 327 -11.11 11.52 19.27
N MET A 328 -11.57 11.91 18.06
CA MET A 328 -10.85 11.62 16.82
C MET A 328 -9.52 12.36 16.74
N GLU A 329 -9.45 13.63 17.14
CA GLU A 329 -8.18 14.38 17.22
C GLU A 329 -7.20 13.74 18.21
N LYS A 330 -7.68 13.31 19.37
CA LYS A 330 -6.84 12.67 20.40
C LYS A 330 -6.29 11.32 19.92
N LEU A 331 -7.13 10.49 19.30
CA LEU A 331 -6.70 9.23 18.69
C LEU A 331 -5.70 9.48 17.56
N LYS A 332 -5.95 10.49 16.72
CA LYS A 332 -5.03 10.89 15.64
C LYS A 332 -3.67 11.32 16.19
N GLU A 333 -3.66 12.10 17.28
CA GLU A 333 -2.41 12.54 17.91
C GLU A 333 -1.69 11.37 18.58
N ASP A 334 -2.41 10.45 19.24
CA ASP A 334 -1.84 9.24 19.83
C ASP A 334 -1.22 8.32 18.77
N ILE A 335 -1.90 8.12 17.63
CA ILE A 335 -1.38 7.36 16.47
C ILE A 335 -0.24 8.11 15.76
N ARG A 336 -0.30 9.44 15.68
CA ARG A 336 0.77 10.24 15.07
C ARG A 336 2.04 10.23 15.91
N ILE A 337 1.90 10.38 17.23
CA ILE A 337 2.99 10.22 18.20
C ILE A 337 3.51 8.77 18.15
N PHE A 338 2.64 7.79 17.90
CA PHE A 338 3.06 6.40 17.71
C PHE A 338 3.98 6.22 16.50
N ILE A 339 3.53 6.62 15.32
CA ILE A 339 4.29 6.49 14.06
C ILE A 339 5.58 7.32 14.10
N LYS A 340 5.56 8.44 14.82
CA LYS A 340 6.69 9.39 14.86
C LYS A 340 7.71 9.07 15.96
N ASP A 341 7.27 8.58 17.11
CA ASP A 341 8.10 8.45 18.31
C ASP A 341 8.20 7.02 18.85
N GLN A 342 7.46 6.03 18.34
CA GLN A 342 7.48 4.66 18.87
C GLN A 342 7.69 3.59 17.80
N PRO A 343 8.50 2.55 18.10
CA PRO A 343 9.23 1.83 17.08
C PRO A 343 8.64 0.43 16.92
N ILE A 344 7.49 0.34 16.26
CA ILE A 344 6.98 -0.94 15.74
C ILE A 344 7.60 -1.19 14.37
N GLN A 345 8.22 -2.35 14.19
CA GLN A 345 8.71 -2.81 12.89
C GLN A 345 7.93 -4.04 12.48
N LEU A 346 7.06 -3.89 11.47
CA LEU A 346 6.40 -5.04 10.86
C LEU A 346 7.36 -5.64 9.83
N SER A 347 7.49 -6.97 9.81
CA SER A 347 8.14 -7.64 8.67
C SER A 347 7.32 -7.41 7.40
N ALA A 348 7.98 -7.52 6.25
CA ALA A 348 7.35 -7.39 4.94
C ALA A 348 6.15 -8.33 4.78
N GLU A 349 6.28 -9.56 5.27
CA GLU A 349 5.27 -10.63 5.15
C GLU A 349 3.94 -10.24 5.81
N TYR A 350 3.97 -9.65 7.02
CA TYR A 350 2.75 -9.19 7.69
C TYR A 350 2.18 -7.91 7.06
N ALA A 351 3.02 -7.06 6.47
CA ALA A 351 2.55 -5.91 5.70
C ALA A 351 1.77 -6.36 4.46
N TYR A 352 2.27 -7.37 3.73
CA TYR A 352 1.56 -7.99 2.62
C TYR A 352 0.26 -8.67 3.05
N LEU A 353 0.27 -9.38 4.18
CA LEU A 353 -0.94 -9.98 4.76
C LEU A 353 -2.00 -8.93 5.08
N GLY A 354 -1.61 -7.84 5.75
CA GLY A 354 -2.51 -6.72 6.06
C GLY A 354 -3.08 -6.05 4.81
N ARG A 355 -2.25 -5.83 3.79
CA ARG A 355 -2.69 -5.29 2.49
C ARG A 355 -3.70 -6.22 1.81
N ALA A 356 -3.41 -7.51 1.74
CA ALA A 356 -4.31 -8.49 1.12
C ALA A 356 -5.68 -8.50 1.81
N ILE A 357 -5.70 -8.53 3.15
CA ILE A 357 -6.95 -8.44 3.94
C ILE A 357 -7.71 -7.15 3.63
N SER A 358 -7.03 -6.00 3.58
CA SER A 358 -7.66 -4.73 3.26
C SER A 358 -8.26 -4.69 1.85
N ILE A 359 -7.54 -5.18 0.84
CA ILE A 359 -8.05 -5.21 -0.54
C ILE A 359 -9.29 -6.10 -0.63
N VAL A 360 -9.23 -7.31 -0.05
CA VAL A 360 -10.38 -8.23 -0.03
C VAL A 360 -11.58 -7.62 0.67
N LEU A 361 -11.39 -6.96 1.81
CA LEU A 361 -12.47 -6.27 2.51
C LEU A 361 -13.06 -5.13 1.67
N GLY A 362 -12.22 -4.39 0.95
CA GLY A 362 -12.67 -3.37 -0.01
C GLY A 362 -13.55 -3.97 -1.10
N ILE A 363 -13.13 -5.10 -1.69
CA ILE A 363 -13.91 -5.82 -2.71
C ILE A 363 -15.23 -6.34 -2.13
N LEU A 364 -15.20 -6.93 -0.92
CA LEU A 364 -16.40 -7.42 -0.24
C LEU A 364 -17.43 -6.31 -0.03
N LEU A 365 -16.99 -5.14 0.45
CA LEU A 365 -17.87 -3.98 0.66
C LEU A 365 -18.34 -3.36 -0.66
N ALA A 366 -17.54 -3.42 -1.71
CA ALA A 366 -17.94 -2.95 -3.04
C ALA A 366 -18.99 -3.87 -3.69
N VAL A 367 -18.87 -5.19 -3.51
CA VAL A 367 -19.79 -6.18 -4.08
C VAL A 367 -21.06 -6.32 -3.25
N TYR A 368 -20.94 -6.36 -1.93
CA TYR A 368 -22.05 -6.52 -1.00
C TYR A 368 -21.96 -5.51 0.15
N PRO A 369 -22.43 -4.26 -0.04
CA PRO A 369 -22.32 -3.19 0.96
C PRO A 369 -23.02 -3.49 2.30
N ASP A 370 -24.11 -4.27 2.26
CA ASP A 370 -24.92 -4.62 3.43
C ASP A 370 -24.35 -5.82 4.23
N VAL A 371 -23.13 -6.25 3.92
CA VAL A 371 -22.49 -7.40 4.55
C VAL A 371 -22.33 -7.23 6.07
N GLU A 372 -22.85 -8.22 6.82
CA GLU A 372 -22.61 -8.35 8.26
C GLU A 372 -21.29 -9.09 8.53
N LEU A 373 -20.16 -8.45 8.15
CA LEU A 373 -18.82 -9.04 8.23
C LEU A 373 -18.48 -9.57 9.63
N ASP A 374 -18.95 -8.88 10.67
CA ASP A 374 -18.71 -9.28 12.05
C ASP A 374 -19.28 -10.68 12.33
N LYS A 375 -20.47 -11.03 11.79
CA LYS A 375 -21.07 -12.35 11.96
C LYS A 375 -20.28 -13.43 11.23
N TRP A 376 -19.81 -13.16 10.01
CA TRP A 376 -19.05 -14.12 9.21
C TRP A 376 -17.70 -14.42 9.84
N VAL A 377 -16.96 -13.37 10.23
CA VAL A 377 -15.68 -13.49 10.92
C VAL A 377 -15.83 -14.21 12.25
N LYS A 378 -16.81 -13.81 13.10
CA LYS A 378 -17.10 -14.49 14.37
C LYS A 378 -17.30 -15.99 14.19
N ARG A 379 -18.04 -16.40 13.15
CA ARG A 379 -18.30 -17.82 12.85
C ARG A 379 -17.03 -18.56 12.44
N LYS A 380 -16.22 -17.99 11.55
CA LYS A 380 -14.97 -18.61 11.07
C LYS A 380 -13.95 -18.72 12.21
N VAL A 381 -13.77 -17.65 13.00
CA VAL A 381 -12.87 -17.65 14.16
C VAL A 381 -13.30 -18.67 15.21
N LYS A 382 -14.60 -18.77 15.52
CA LYS A 382 -15.12 -19.81 16.45
C LYS A 382 -14.79 -21.22 15.98
N LYS A 383 -14.90 -21.49 14.66
CA LYS A 383 -14.54 -22.78 14.08
C LYS A 383 -13.02 -23.03 14.17
N TRP A 384 -12.23 -22.00 13.90
CA TRP A 384 -10.77 -22.06 13.92
C TRP A 384 -10.16 -22.36 15.29
N PHE A 385 -10.78 -21.87 16.38
CA PHE A 385 -10.39 -22.20 17.76
C PHE A 385 -10.87 -23.59 18.24
N GLY A 386 -11.49 -24.41 17.37
CA GLY A 386 -11.68 -25.84 17.64
C GLY A 386 -12.89 -26.22 18.48
N GLY A 387 -13.92 -25.36 18.59
CA GLY A 387 -15.31 -25.74 18.90
C GLY A 387 -15.65 -26.47 20.21
N ARG A 388 -14.72 -26.96 21.04
CA ARG A 388 -15.05 -27.74 22.25
C ARG A 388 -14.10 -27.39 23.41
N ARG A 389 -14.70 -26.98 24.53
CA ARG A 389 -14.12 -26.66 25.86
C ARG A 389 -13.48 -25.28 26.10
N LEU A 390 -12.53 -24.80 25.30
CA LEU A 390 -11.88 -23.49 25.61
C LEU A 390 -12.83 -22.29 25.36
N ILE A 391 -13.63 -22.39 24.31
CA ILE A 391 -14.57 -21.34 23.89
C ILE A 391 -15.73 -21.22 24.89
N GLU A 392 -16.25 -22.31 25.45
CA GLU A 392 -17.37 -22.21 26.39
C GLU A 392 -16.97 -21.53 27.70
N SER A 393 -15.75 -21.73 28.22
CA SER A 393 -15.31 -21.01 29.43
C SER A 393 -14.97 -19.54 29.14
N ILE A 394 -14.35 -19.24 28.00
CA ILE A 394 -14.00 -17.86 27.59
C ILE A 394 -15.26 -17.06 27.17
N TYR A 395 -16.19 -17.69 26.46
CA TYR A 395 -17.38 -17.00 25.92
C TYR A 395 -18.50 -16.82 26.94
N LYS A 396 -18.75 -17.77 27.85
CA LYS A 396 -19.88 -17.62 28.80
C LYS A 396 -19.69 -16.45 29.77
N GLN A 397 -18.44 -16.05 30.00
CA GLN A 397 -18.08 -15.04 31.00
C GLN A 397 -17.80 -13.65 30.40
N TYR A 398 -17.40 -13.56 29.12
CA TYR A 398 -17.00 -12.29 28.48
C TYR A 398 -17.69 -11.98 27.13
N ALA A 399 -18.39 -12.91 26.49
CA ALA A 399 -18.81 -12.74 25.09
C ALA A 399 -20.19 -12.09 24.88
N LYS A 400 -20.50 -10.98 25.56
CA LYS A 400 -21.62 -10.16 25.08
C LYS A 400 -21.20 -9.21 23.95
N ASP A 401 -20.02 -8.58 23.97
CA ASP A 401 -19.65 -7.59 22.92
C ASP A 401 -18.13 -7.46 22.60
N THR A 402 -17.25 -8.26 23.22
CA THR A 402 -15.80 -7.98 23.32
C THR A 402 -14.94 -8.28 22.08
N ILE A 403 -15.44 -9.04 21.09
CA ILE A 403 -14.60 -9.50 19.95
C ILE A 403 -14.63 -8.53 18.75
N GLN A 404 -15.46 -7.49 18.77
CA GLN A 404 -15.51 -6.50 17.69
C GLN A 404 -14.16 -5.83 17.32
N PRO A 405 -13.24 -5.50 18.26
CA PRO A 405 -12.05 -4.69 17.97
C PRO A 405 -11.01 -5.36 17.06
N VAL A 406 -10.78 -6.68 17.23
CA VAL A 406 -9.90 -7.47 16.36
C VAL A 406 -10.42 -7.44 14.92
N PHE A 407 -11.74 -7.32 14.75
CA PHE A 407 -12.42 -7.45 13.46
C PHE A 407 -12.63 -6.12 12.73
N SER A 408 -12.39 -4.98 13.38
CA SER A 408 -12.53 -3.64 12.79
C SER A 408 -11.19 -2.95 12.47
N PHE A 409 -10.06 -3.50 12.93
CA PHE A 409 -8.72 -2.96 12.66
C PHE A 409 -8.41 -2.78 11.15
N PRO A 410 -8.75 -3.72 10.25
CA PRO A 410 -8.54 -3.51 8.81
C PRO A 410 -9.42 -2.40 8.21
N LYS A 411 -10.64 -2.21 8.73
CA LYS A 411 -11.57 -1.15 8.28
C LYS A 411 -11.14 0.23 8.79
N ALA A 412 -10.54 0.29 9.97
CA ALA A 412 -9.89 1.47 10.51
C ALA A 412 -8.66 1.86 9.71
N MET A 413 -7.85 0.88 9.30
CA MET A 413 -6.70 1.07 8.43
C MET A 413 -7.13 1.60 7.05
N LEU A 414 -8.18 1.03 6.44
CA LEU A 414 -8.80 1.53 5.20
C LEU A 414 -9.33 2.98 5.34
N ASN A 415 -10.09 3.27 6.40
CA ASN A 415 -10.59 4.63 6.65
C ASN A 415 -9.45 5.62 6.93
N TRP A 416 -8.34 5.18 7.54
CA TRP A 416 -7.14 5.99 7.76
C TRP A 416 -6.40 6.27 6.45
N LEU A 417 -6.32 5.28 5.55
CA LEU A 417 -5.76 5.45 4.19
C LEU A 417 -6.60 6.42 3.34
N GLU A 418 -7.93 6.38 3.45
CA GLU A 418 -8.87 7.19 2.66
C GLU A 418 -9.08 8.63 3.18
N ASN A 419 -9.06 8.87 4.50
CA ASN A 419 -9.41 10.19 5.07
C ASN A 419 -8.34 11.29 4.93
N GLY A 420 -7.24 11.02 4.22
CA GLY A 420 -6.16 11.97 4.02
C GLY A 420 -6.55 13.23 3.22
N GLU A 421 -7.73 13.34 2.61
CA GLU A 421 -8.14 14.53 1.84
C GLU A 421 -8.46 15.75 2.68
N LYS A 422 -9.16 15.60 3.80
CA LYS A 422 -9.54 16.73 4.67
C LYS A 422 -8.35 17.26 5.46
N ASP A 423 -7.46 16.36 5.89
CA ASP A 423 -6.23 16.71 6.62
C ASP A 423 -5.24 17.49 5.72
N ARG A 424 -5.26 17.26 4.40
CA ARG A 424 -4.42 17.96 3.41
C ARG A 424 -4.75 19.44 3.26
N GLU A 425 -6.00 19.86 3.41
CA GLU A 425 -6.35 21.28 3.32
C GLU A 425 -5.90 22.05 4.56
N TRP A 426 -6.08 21.44 5.74
CA TRP A 426 -5.68 22.03 7.01
C TRP A 426 -4.15 22.15 7.14
N ASP A 427 -3.40 21.09 6.82
CA ASP A 427 -1.93 21.13 6.86
C ASP A 427 -1.33 22.02 5.76
N LYS A 428 -1.94 22.08 4.56
CA LYS A 428 -1.53 23.05 3.52
C LYS A 428 -1.75 24.49 3.99
N LYS A 429 -2.89 24.77 4.64
CA LYS A 429 -3.18 26.10 5.19
C LYS A 429 -2.16 26.43 6.27
N LYS A 430 -1.91 25.53 7.24
CA LYS A 430 -0.93 25.70 8.31
C LYS A 430 0.51 25.87 7.81
N GLN A 431 0.96 25.08 6.82
CA GLN A 431 2.28 25.24 6.22
C GLN A 431 2.41 26.53 5.41
N LYS A 432 1.40 26.90 4.60
CA LYS A 432 1.39 28.16 3.84
C LYS A 432 1.45 29.37 4.78
N MET A 433 0.75 29.28 5.91
CA MET A 433 0.76 30.33 6.94
C MET A 433 2.13 30.41 7.64
N LYS A 434 2.71 29.28 8.05
CA LYS A 434 4.08 29.25 8.62
C LYS A 434 5.11 29.80 7.64
N LEU A 435 5.04 29.43 6.36
CA LEU A 435 5.97 29.92 5.35
C LEU A 435 5.83 31.44 5.15
N LYS A 436 4.60 31.97 5.15
CA LYS A 436 4.33 33.41 5.04
C LYS A 436 4.83 34.18 6.27
N HIS A 437 4.65 33.63 7.47
CA HIS A 437 5.20 34.19 8.71
C HIS A 437 6.74 34.26 8.67
N HIS A 438 7.42 33.16 8.32
CA HIS A 438 8.88 33.14 8.20
C HIS A 438 9.38 34.10 7.11
N PHE A 439 8.68 34.19 5.98
CA PHE A 439 9.02 35.12 4.90
C PHE A 439 8.93 36.59 5.35
N LEU A 440 7.86 36.98 6.03
CA LEU A 440 7.69 38.34 6.56
C LEU A 440 8.76 38.68 7.60
N LEU A 441 9.10 37.72 8.48
CA LEU A 441 10.13 37.90 9.50
C LEU A 441 11.54 38.08 8.88
N VAL A 442 11.87 37.32 7.82
CA VAL A 442 13.11 37.49 7.07
C VAL A 442 13.15 38.84 6.35
N LEU A 443 12.06 39.24 5.70
CA LEU A 443 11.95 40.53 5.02
C LEU A 443 12.14 41.70 6.00
N GLU A 444 11.50 41.64 7.17
CA GLU A 444 11.66 42.64 8.25
C GLU A 444 13.10 42.73 8.72
N THR A 445 13.73 41.57 8.95
CA THR A 445 15.13 41.51 9.37
C THR A 445 16.06 42.11 8.31
N MET A 446 15.86 41.81 7.03
CA MET A 446 16.66 42.39 5.93
C MET A 446 16.46 43.90 5.79
N LEU A 447 15.22 44.40 5.86
CA LEU A 447 14.91 45.83 5.78
C LEU A 447 15.52 46.60 6.95
N PHE A 448 15.52 46.03 8.15
CA PHE A 448 16.18 46.61 9.32
C PHE A 448 17.69 46.73 9.10
N PHE A 449 18.38 45.65 8.69
CA PHE A 449 19.82 45.69 8.46
C PHE A 449 20.22 46.62 7.30
N LEU A 450 19.46 46.65 6.21
CA LEU A 450 19.68 47.58 5.09
C LEU A 450 19.46 49.04 5.51
N GLY A 451 18.43 49.30 6.32
CA GLY A 451 18.16 50.62 6.87
C GLY A 451 19.28 51.11 7.79
N VAL A 452 19.76 50.25 8.70
CA VAL A 452 20.89 50.57 9.57
C VAL A 452 22.16 50.76 8.77
N PHE A 453 22.48 49.86 7.84
CA PHE A 453 23.71 49.94 7.03
C PHE A 453 23.75 51.21 6.18
N SER A 454 22.64 51.54 5.49
CA SER A 454 22.54 52.79 4.70
C SER A 454 22.59 54.04 5.56
N GLY A 455 21.97 54.04 6.76
CA GLY A 455 22.04 55.13 7.71
C GLY A 455 23.45 55.34 8.27
N SER A 456 24.12 54.26 8.69
CA SER A 456 25.51 54.28 9.16
C SER A 456 26.48 54.70 8.05
N ALA A 457 26.28 54.22 6.82
CA ALA A 457 27.08 54.64 5.66
C ALA A 457 26.86 56.11 5.31
N SER A 458 25.66 56.65 5.49
CA SER A 458 25.39 58.08 5.33
C SER A 458 26.10 58.93 6.39
N LEU A 459 26.17 58.46 7.64
CA LEU A 459 26.82 59.17 8.76
C LEU A 459 28.35 59.15 8.65
N LEU A 460 28.93 58.02 8.22
CA LEU A 460 30.37 57.84 8.02
C LEU A 460 30.85 58.41 6.67
N GLY A 461 29.95 58.52 5.70
CA GLY A 461 30.21 58.95 4.32
C GLY A 461 30.27 60.47 4.11
N SER A 462 30.52 61.27 5.14
CA SER A 462 30.68 62.73 5.02
C SER A 462 31.82 63.16 4.07
N ASN A 463 32.70 62.23 3.69
CA ASN A 463 33.77 62.42 2.69
C ASN A 463 33.39 62.00 1.24
N LEU A 464 32.22 61.39 1.00
CA LEU A 464 31.80 60.84 -0.30
C LEU A 464 31.02 61.84 -1.18
N GLY A 465 30.86 63.08 -0.73
CA GLY A 465 30.10 64.13 -1.42
C GLY A 465 28.65 64.22 -0.94
N SER A 466 28.12 65.44 -0.86
CA SER A 466 26.81 65.75 -0.25
C SER A 466 25.63 65.03 -0.93
N THR A 467 25.73 64.76 -2.22
CA THR A 467 24.69 64.05 -2.99
C THR A 467 24.62 62.57 -2.61
N ALA A 468 25.75 61.89 -2.47
CA ALA A 468 25.81 60.46 -2.13
C ALA A 468 25.27 60.20 -0.71
N SER A 469 25.61 61.06 0.26
CA SER A 469 25.05 60.98 1.62
C SER A 469 23.53 61.16 1.63
N ILE A 470 23.00 62.09 0.82
CA ILE A 470 21.55 62.32 0.73
C ILE A 470 20.85 61.06 0.18
N PHE A 471 21.39 60.43 -0.88
CA PHE A 471 20.81 59.20 -1.42
C PHE A 471 20.82 58.04 -0.41
N LEU A 472 21.91 57.87 0.34
CA LEU A 472 22.00 56.83 1.38
C LEU A 472 21.02 57.10 2.54
N MET A 473 20.85 58.36 2.93
CA MET A 473 19.87 58.76 3.94
C MET A 473 18.44 58.47 3.49
N TRP A 474 18.10 58.79 2.23
CA TRP A 474 16.79 58.44 1.65
C TRP A 474 16.61 56.92 1.55
N GLY A 475 17.65 56.17 1.19
CA GLY A 475 17.64 54.71 1.20
C GLY A 475 17.31 54.15 2.58
N SER A 476 17.87 54.73 3.64
CA SER A 476 17.58 54.34 5.02
C SER A 476 16.13 54.63 5.39
N ILE A 477 15.62 55.84 5.08
CA ILE A 477 14.23 56.23 5.33
C ILE A 477 13.25 55.29 4.62
N VAL A 478 13.52 54.94 3.36
CA VAL A 478 12.68 54.00 2.58
C VAL A 478 12.69 52.60 3.18
N CYS A 479 13.85 52.11 3.65
CA CYS A 479 13.94 50.80 4.31
C CYS A 479 13.14 50.75 5.61
N PHE A 480 13.21 51.80 6.45
CA PHE A 480 12.44 51.87 7.69
C PHE A 480 10.93 52.08 7.46
N ALA A 481 10.54 52.85 6.44
CA ALA A 481 9.14 52.95 6.03
C ALA A 481 8.61 51.59 5.53
N GLY A 482 9.40 50.86 4.74
CA GLY A 482 9.09 49.51 4.30
C GLY A 482 8.98 48.51 5.45
N LEU A 483 9.86 48.62 6.45
CA LEU A 483 9.82 47.81 7.68
C LEU A 483 8.50 48.01 8.42
N GLY A 484 8.09 49.27 8.63
CA GLY A 484 6.83 49.61 9.29
C GLY A 484 5.61 49.04 8.57
N LEU A 485 5.56 49.15 7.24
CA LEU A 485 4.49 48.55 6.42
C LEU A 485 4.48 47.02 6.50
N SER A 486 5.65 46.38 6.50
CA SER A 486 5.77 44.93 6.66
C SER A 486 5.25 44.49 8.03
N MET A 487 5.65 45.16 9.12
CA MET A 487 5.21 44.83 10.47
C MET A 487 3.69 45.01 10.64
N ILE A 488 3.09 46.04 10.02
CA ILE A 488 1.63 46.22 10.02
C ILE A 488 0.93 45.07 9.26
N SER A 489 1.46 44.68 8.11
CA SER A 489 0.95 43.55 7.32
C SER A 489 1.08 42.22 8.09
N HIS A 490 2.21 42.03 8.77
CA HIS A 490 2.51 40.86 9.58
C HIS A 490 1.62 40.79 10.82
N TYR A 491 1.40 41.91 11.51
CA TYR A 491 0.46 42.01 12.62
C TYR A 491 -0.99 41.72 12.20
N ARG A 492 -1.44 42.27 11.07
CA ARG A 492 -2.78 41.97 10.51
C ARG A 492 -2.92 40.50 10.14
N PHE A 493 -1.86 39.90 9.62
CA PHE A 493 -1.81 38.48 9.29
C PHE A 493 -1.94 37.60 10.55
N LEU A 494 -1.22 37.91 11.62
CA LEU A 494 -1.32 37.20 12.91
C LEU A 494 -2.69 37.42 13.59
N ARG A 495 -3.31 38.59 13.42
CA ARG A 495 -4.64 38.87 13.98
C ARG A 495 -5.78 38.15 13.24
N SER A 496 -5.59 37.83 11.95
CA SER A 496 -6.54 36.98 11.20
C SER A 496 -6.49 35.49 11.59
N GLU A 497 -5.62 35.13 12.54
CA GLU A 497 -5.40 33.78 13.08
C GLU A 497 -6.18 33.50 14.36
N GLN A 498 -6.69 34.53 15.05
CA GLN A 498 -7.67 34.41 16.14
C GLN A 498 -9.10 34.41 15.57
#